data_AF-A0A973AUH5-F1
#
_entry.id   AF-A0A973AUH5-F1
#
_cell.length_a   1.000
_cell.length_b   1.000
_cell.length_c   1.000
_cell.angle_alpha   90.00
_cell.angle_beta   90.00
_cell.angle_gamma   90.00
#
_symmetry.space_group_name_H-M   'P 1'
#
loop_
_entity.id
_entity.type
_entity.pdbx_description
1 polymer ?
#
loop_
_entity_poly.entity_id
_entity_poly.type
_entity_poly.pdbx_seq_one_letter_code
_entity_poly.pdbx_strand_id
1 'polypeptide(L)'
;MLKKIKWVPTPKQAVWELVFAASIWGFGFICTRVALEFAGPFWLNTIRFYLAFFFALPVILFIPILRNHLNWNQFWLAAIPGFLLSGTLVFQTAGLYYTSVTKSAFITVLYIIFVPFLERFLLGTRIKKVHLIYVFFALLGTFLICNF
;
A
#
# COMPACT_ATOMS: atom_id res chain seq x y z
N MET A 1 -4.17 8.68 34.83
CA MET A 1 -4.49 7.23 34.80
C MET A 1 -4.78 6.82 33.35
N LEU A 2 -3.74 6.77 32.51
CA LEU A 2 -3.88 6.35 31.10
C LEU A 2 -3.89 4.82 31.06
N LYS A 3 -5.08 4.22 30.86
CA LYS A 3 -5.17 2.81 30.45
C LYS A 3 -4.37 2.68 29.15
N LYS A 4 -3.14 2.15 29.25
CA LYS A 4 -2.38 1.67 28.10
C LYS A 4 -3.30 0.73 27.33
N ILE A 5 -3.74 1.15 26.15
CA ILE A 5 -4.35 0.26 25.18
C ILE A 5 -3.25 -0.74 24.80
N LYS A 6 -3.14 -1.84 25.54
CA LYS A 6 -2.31 -3.00 25.18
C LYS A 6 -3.10 -3.83 24.18
N TRP A 7 -3.41 -3.25 23.03
CA TRP A 7 -3.87 -4.04 21.90
C TRP A 7 -2.61 -4.55 21.19
N VAL A 8 -2.02 -5.60 21.77
CA VAL A 8 -0.92 -6.34 21.14
C VAL A 8 -1.56 -7.62 20.61
N PRO A 9 -1.93 -7.69 19.32
CA PRO A 9 -2.52 -8.88 18.76
C PRO A 9 -1.55 -10.05 18.91
N THR A 10 -2.09 -11.23 19.19
CA THR A 10 -1.28 -12.46 19.21
C THR A 10 -0.72 -12.72 17.80
N PRO A 11 0.42 -13.42 17.64
CA PRO A 11 0.98 -13.70 16.32
C PRO A 11 -0.03 -14.34 15.36
N LYS A 12 -0.91 -15.21 15.86
CA LYS A 12 -1.98 -15.82 15.06
C LYS A 12 -3.02 -14.79 14.58
N GLN A 13 -3.42 -13.85 15.44
CA GLN A 13 -4.36 -12.78 15.07
C GLN A 13 -3.76 -11.84 14.02
N ALA A 14 -2.49 -11.44 14.20
CA ALA A 14 -1.79 -10.60 13.23
C ALA A 14 -1.70 -11.25 11.83
N VAL A 15 -1.47 -12.57 11.76
CA VAL A 15 -1.48 -13.30 10.48
C VAL A 15 -2.85 -13.23 9.81
N TRP A 16 -3.94 -13.44 10.56
CA TRP A 16 -5.28 -13.35 10.01
C TRP A 16 -5.63 -11.94 9.51
N GLU A 17 -5.24 -10.92 10.27
CA GLU A 17 -5.41 -9.51 9.89
C GLU A 17 -4.66 -9.18 8.59
N LEU A 18 -3.42 -9.65 8.44
CA LEU A 18 -2.62 -9.43 7.23
C LEU A 18 -3.19 -10.16 6.02
N VAL A 19 -3.64 -11.41 6.18
CA VAL A 19 -4.28 -12.18 5.10
C VAL A 19 -5.57 -11.49 4.65
N PHE A 20 -6.37 -11.03 5.60
CA PHE A 20 -7.61 -10.31 5.32
C PHE A 20 -7.35 -8.98 4.59
N ALA A 21 -6.41 -8.18 5.09
CA ALA A 21 -6.02 -6.92 4.47
C ALA A 21 -5.45 -7.13 3.04
N ALA A 22 -4.59 -8.13 2.85
CA ALA A 22 -4.03 -8.48 1.55
C ALA A 22 -5.11 -8.95 0.56
N SER A 23 -6.10 -9.70 1.04
CA SER A 23 -7.23 -10.14 0.23
C SER A 23 -8.05 -8.96 -0.26
N ILE A 24 -8.45 -8.04 0.64
CA ILE A 24 -9.18 -6.82 0.29
C ILE A 24 -8.39 -6.00 -0.73
N TRP A 25 -7.10 -5.81 -0.49
CA TRP A 25 -6.23 -5.04 -1.38
C TRP A 25 -6.13 -5.68 -2.77
N GLY A 26 -5.98 -7.01 -2.84
CA GLY A 26 -5.91 -7.76 -4.09
C GLY A 26 -7.20 -7.67 -4.92
N PHE A 27 -8.37 -7.88 -4.30
CA PHE A 27 -9.67 -7.71 -4.97
C PHE A 27 -9.89 -6.29 -5.49
N GLY A 28 -9.29 -5.29 -4.82
CA GLY A 28 -9.30 -3.90 -5.25
C GLY A 28 -8.80 -3.68 -6.68
N PHE A 29 -7.84 -4.48 -7.17
CA PHE A 29 -7.37 -4.36 -8.56
C PHE A 29 -8.43 -4.75 -9.58
N ILE A 30 -9.26 -5.76 -9.28
CA ILE A 30 -10.35 -6.19 -10.16
C ILE A 30 -11.39 -5.08 -10.26
N CYS A 31 -11.82 -4.53 -9.12
CA CYS A 31 -12.78 -3.43 -9.08
C CYS A 31 -12.24 -2.18 -9.78
N THR A 32 -10.98 -1.82 -9.53
CA THR A 32 -10.32 -0.69 -10.19
C THR A 32 -10.24 -0.91 -11.70
N ARG A 33 -10.02 -2.15 -12.13
CA ARG A 33 -9.96 -2.50 -13.54
C ARG A 33 -11.28 -2.29 -14.27
N VAL A 34 -12.38 -2.72 -13.67
CA VAL A 34 -13.72 -2.50 -14.20
C VAL A 34 -14.05 -1.01 -14.18
N ALA A 35 -13.71 -0.31 -13.10
CA ALA A 35 -13.96 1.13 -12.98
C ALA A 35 -13.21 1.97 -14.04
N LEU A 36 -12.06 1.49 -14.52
CA LEU A 36 -11.27 2.14 -15.58
C LEU A 36 -11.96 2.18 -16.94
N GLU A 37 -13.00 1.37 -17.16
CA GLU A 37 -13.83 1.44 -18.37
C GLU A 37 -14.73 2.68 -18.38
N PHE A 38 -15.03 3.24 -17.21
CA PHE A 38 -15.94 4.38 -17.05
C PHE A 38 -15.22 5.70 -16.77
N ALA A 39 -14.03 5.65 -16.17
CA ALA A 39 -13.30 6.84 -15.79
C ALA A 39 -11.77 6.65 -15.83
N GLY A 40 -11.06 7.74 -16.15
CA GLY A 40 -9.61 7.72 -16.23
C GLY A 40 -8.91 7.54 -14.87
N PRO A 41 -7.60 7.19 -14.87
CA PRO A 41 -6.82 6.88 -13.66
C PRO A 41 -6.81 8.00 -12.60
N PHE A 42 -6.76 9.26 -13.04
CA PHE A 42 -6.78 10.40 -12.12
C PHE A 42 -8.13 10.49 -11.41
N TRP A 43 -9.25 10.38 -12.13
CA TRP A 43 -10.59 10.53 -11.55
C TRP A 43 -10.89 9.41 -10.55
N LEU A 44 -10.55 8.17 -10.88
CA LEU A 44 -10.73 7.03 -9.98
C LEU A 44 -9.94 7.18 -8.68
N ASN A 45 -8.68 7.59 -8.77
CA ASN A 45 -7.85 7.80 -7.59
C ASN A 45 -8.35 8.98 -6.74
N THR A 46 -8.83 10.06 -7.36
CA THR A 46 -9.45 11.19 -6.66
C THR A 46 -10.65 10.73 -5.84
N ILE A 47 -11.60 10.01 -6.46
CA ILE A 47 -12.76 9.45 -5.75
C ILE A 47 -12.31 8.54 -4.61
N ARG A 48 -11.32 7.67 -4.86
CA ARG A 48 -10.78 6.74 -3.87
C ARG A 48 -10.23 7.46 -2.63
N PHE A 49 -9.47 8.54 -2.83
CA PHE A 49 -8.92 9.33 -1.72
C PHE A 49 -9.98 10.14 -0.98
N TYR A 50 -10.97 10.71 -1.68
CA TYR A 50 -12.09 11.37 -1.02
C TYR A 50 -12.91 10.39 -0.20
N LEU A 51 -13.22 9.20 -0.73
CA LEU A 51 -13.89 8.16 0.04
C LEU A 51 -13.06 7.79 1.27
N ALA A 52 -11.76 7.50 1.11
CA ALA A 52 -10.88 7.19 2.24
C ALA A 52 -10.88 8.31 3.31
N PHE A 53 -10.86 9.57 2.89
CA PHE A 53 -10.94 10.73 3.78
C PHE A 53 -12.27 10.77 4.55
N PHE A 54 -13.41 10.65 3.86
CA PHE A 54 -14.73 10.67 4.50
C PHE A 54 -14.98 9.46 5.40
N PHE A 55 -14.44 8.28 5.06
CA PHE A 55 -14.49 7.10 5.94
C PHE A 55 -13.59 7.24 7.17
N ALA A 56 -12.42 7.87 7.03
CA ALA A 56 -11.51 8.11 8.14
C ALA A 56 -12.00 9.24 9.08
N LEU A 57 -12.75 10.21 8.56
CA LEU A 57 -13.18 11.39 9.31
C LEU A 57 -13.98 11.04 10.59
N PRO A 58 -15.03 10.19 10.57
CA PRO A 58 -15.73 9.76 11.78
C PRO A 58 -14.78 9.12 12.79
N VAL A 59 -13.87 8.25 12.35
CA VAL A 59 -12.91 7.56 13.22
C VAL A 59 -12.03 8.57 13.96
N ILE A 60 -11.56 9.60 13.27
CA ILE A 60 -10.75 10.66 13.85
C ILE A 60 -11.56 11.52 14.84
N LEU A 61 -12.83 11.81 14.53
CA LEU A 61 -13.70 12.62 15.39
C LEU A 61 -14.14 11.88 16.66
N PHE A 62 -14.42 10.59 16.58
CA PHE A 62 -14.87 9.75 17.71
C PHE A 62 -13.74 9.25 18.60
N ILE A 63 -12.48 9.31 18.14
CA ILE A 63 -11.31 8.86 18.91
C ILE A 63 -10.48 10.08 19.34
N PRO A 64 -10.64 10.58 20.59
CA PRO A 64 -10.03 11.83 21.04
C PRO A 64 -8.50 11.85 20.94
N ILE A 65 -7.85 10.69 21.11
CA ILE A 65 -6.40 10.60 21.00
C ILE A 65 -5.91 10.92 19.58
N LEU A 66 -6.65 10.51 18.54
CA LEU A 66 -6.31 10.83 17.14
C LEU A 66 -6.52 12.31 16.85
N ARG A 67 -7.63 12.88 17.35
CA ARG A 67 -7.93 14.31 17.22
C ARG A 67 -6.85 15.21 17.82
N ASN A 68 -6.31 14.82 18.98
CA ASN A 68 -5.26 15.58 19.67
C ASN A 68 -3.92 15.60 18.92
N HIS A 69 -3.73 14.74 17.92
CA HIS A 69 -2.55 14.70 17.06
C HIS A 69 -2.73 15.46 15.74
N LEU A 70 -3.89 16.09 15.50
CA LEU A 70 -4.12 16.92 14.31
C LEU A 70 -3.47 18.30 14.46
N ASN A 71 -2.20 18.40 14.08
CA ASN A 71 -1.43 19.64 14.10
C ASN A 71 -0.84 19.95 12.72
N TRP A 72 -0.52 21.22 12.45
CA TRP A 72 0.10 21.63 11.18
C TRP A 72 1.40 20.89 10.88
N ASN A 73 2.23 20.66 11.90
CA ASN A 73 3.47 19.90 11.72
C ASN A 73 3.20 18.45 11.29
N GLN A 74 2.15 17.81 11.84
CA GLN A 74 1.79 16.45 11.48
C GLN A 74 1.22 16.38 10.06
N PHE A 75 0.47 17.40 9.63
CA PHE A 75 0.06 17.51 8.24
C PHE A 75 1.25 17.59 7.29
N TRP A 76 2.24 18.45 7.55
CA TRP A 76 3.40 18.57 6.66
C TRP A 76 4.26 17.30 6.65
N LEU A 77 4.36 16.60 7.78
CA LEU A 77 4.98 15.27 7.85
C LEU A 77 4.21 14.24 7.00
N ALA A 78 2.88 14.31 6.94
CA ALA A 78 2.04 13.42 6.15
C ALA A 78 1.91 13.84 4.67
N ALA A 79 2.15 15.12 4.35
CA ALA A 79 1.95 15.67 3.01
C ALA A 79 2.90 15.04 1.99
N ILE A 80 4.18 14.87 2.34
CA ILE A 80 5.17 14.28 1.43
C ILE A 80 4.85 12.81 1.13
N PRO A 81 4.67 11.92 2.13
CA PRO A 81 4.25 10.54 1.87
C PRO A 81 2.90 10.46 1.16
N GLY A 82 1.95 11.32 1.50
CA GLY A 82 0.63 11.36 0.87
C GLY A 82 0.70 11.74 -0.62
N PHE A 83 1.51 12.72 -0.97
CA PHE A 83 1.74 13.12 -2.36
C PHE A 83 2.42 12.00 -3.15
N LEU A 84 3.48 11.40 -2.61
CA LEU A 84 4.18 10.29 -3.25
C LEU A 84 3.24 9.09 -3.45
N LEU A 85 2.45 8.74 -2.42
CA LEU A 85 1.46 7.67 -2.50
C LEU A 85 0.42 7.94 -3.59
N SER A 86 -0.09 9.17 -3.68
CA SER A 86 -1.02 9.58 -4.74
C SER A 86 -0.41 9.42 -6.12
N GLY A 87 0.82 9.90 -6.32
CA GLY A 87 1.56 9.73 -7.57
C GLY A 87 1.72 8.25 -7.94
N THR A 88 2.20 7.42 -7.00
CA THR A 88 2.35 5.98 -7.21
C THR A 88 1.04 5.32 -7.61
N LEU A 89 -0.09 5.69 -7.00
CA LEU A 89 -1.38 5.11 -7.30
C LEU A 89 -1.93 5.56 -8.65
N VAL A 90 -1.70 6.80 -9.06
CA VAL A 90 -2.02 7.24 -10.41
C VAL A 90 -1.23 6.44 -11.44
N PHE A 91 0.08 6.29 -11.26
CA PHE A 91 0.91 5.47 -12.16
C PHE A 91 0.53 4.00 -12.15
N GLN A 92 0.22 3.43 -10.99
CA GLN A 92 -0.25 2.05 -10.87
C GLN A 92 -1.57 1.84 -11.60
N THR A 93 -2.56 2.70 -11.36
CA THR A 93 -3.87 2.63 -12.01
C THR A 93 -3.76 2.90 -13.52
N ALA A 94 -2.88 3.80 -13.94
CA ALA A 94 -2.57 4.00 -15.35
C ALA A 94 -1.93 2.76 -15.98
N GLY A 95 -0.96 2.13 -15.30
CA GLY A 95 -0.37 0.87 -15.76
C GLY A 95 -1.41 -0.24 -15.87
N LEU A 96 -2.34 -0.30 -14.91
CA LEU A 96 -3.45 -1.25 -14.89
C LEU A 96 -4.37 -1.09 -16.10
N TYR A 97 -4.54 0.10 -16.66
CA TYR A 97 -5.29 0.31 -17.91
C TYR A 97 -4.72 -0.51 -19.08
N TYR A 98 -3.38 -0.56 -19.19
CA TYR A 98 -2.68 -1.19 -20.30
C TYR A 98 -2.39 -2.68 -20.13
N THR A 99 -2.61 -3.25 -18.94
CA THR A 99 -2.27 -4.65 -18.67
C THR A 99 -3.37 -5.37 -17.90
N SER A 100 -3.22 -6.69 -17.73
CA SER A 100 -4.18 -7.49 -16.98
C SER A 100 -4.04 -7.25 -15.47
N VAL A 101 -5.13 -7.49 -14.73
CA VAL A 101 -5.14 -7.45 -13.25
C VAL A 101 -3.97 -8.25 -12.68
N THR A 102 -3.78 -9.48 -13.17
CA THR A 102 -2.75 -10.40 -12.69
C THR A 102 -1.35 -9.81 -12.94
N LYS A 103 -1.04 -9.39 -14.16
CA LYS A 103 0.28 -8.81 -14.49
C LYS A 103 0.58 -7.56 -13.64
N SER A 104 -0.38 -6.64 -13.49
CA SER A 104 -0.23 -5.45 -12.63
C SER A 104 -0.01 -5.76 -11.15
N ALA A 105 -0.74 -6.73 -10.60
CA ALA A 105 -0.62 -7.11 -9.19
C ALA A 105 0.78 -7.68 -8.90
N PHE A 106 1.29 -8.57 -9.76
CA PHE A 106 2.64 -9.11 -9.63
C PHE A 106 3.72 -8.04 -9.77
N ILE A 107 3.61 -7.16 -10.78
CA ILE A 107 4.55 -6.04 -10.97
C ILE A 107 4.54 -5.12 -9.75
N THR A 108 3.37 -4.86 -9.16
CA THR A 108 3.29 -4.05 -7.94
C THR A 108 4.05 -4.71 -6.80
N VAL A 109 3.81 -5.99 -6.51
CA VAL A 109 4.46 -6.69 -5.38
C VAL A 109 5.99 -6.78 -5.53
N LEU A 110 6.53 -6.70 -6.76
CA LEU A 110 7.97 -6.63 -6.98
C LEU A 110 8.65 -5.43 -6.29
N TYR A 111 7.90 -4.43 -5.80
CA TYR A 111 8.50 -3.37 -4.97
C TYR A 111 9.25 -3.94 -3.76
N ILE A 112 8.87 -5.13 -3.28
CA ILE A 112 9.52 -5.82 -2.15
C ILE A 112 11.01 -6.06 -2.37
N ILE A 113 11.45 -6.14 -3.64
CA ILE A 113 12.86 -6.24 -4.03
C ILE A 113 13.62 -5.00 -3.59
N PHE A 114 13.03 -3.80 -3.70
CA PHE A 114 13.67 -2.54 -3.36
C PHE A 114 13.70 -2.26 -1.84
N VAL A 115 12.81 -2.89 -1.06
CA VAL A 115 12.72 -2.68 0.39
C VAL A 115 14.06 -2.85 1.12
N PRO A 116 14.81 -3.97 1.00
CA PRO A 116 16.09 -4.13 1.71
C PRO A 116 17.18 -3.15 1.24
N PHE A 117 17.11 -2.67 -0.02
CA PHE A 117 18.05 -1.66 -0.52
C PHE A 117 17.75 -0.28 0.05
N LEU A 118 16.46 0.10 0.11
CA LEU A 118 16.02 1.32 0.78
C LEU A 118 16.30 1.27 2.28
N GLU A 119 16.10 0.11 2.91
CA GLU A 119 16.43 -0.11 4.31
C GLU A 119 17.93 0.06 4.57
N ARG A 120 18.79 -0.51 3.71
CA ARG A 120 20.25 -0.28 3.76
C ARG A 120 20.58 1.20 3.62
N PHE A 121 19.96 1.88 2.68
CA PHE A 121 20.26 3.27 2.36
C PHE A 121 19.81 4.25 3.46
N LEU A 122 18.62 4.04 4.02
CA LEU A 122 18.03 4.92 5.04
C LEU A 122 18.44 4.57 6.47
N LEU A 123 18.58 3.29 6.79
CA LEU A 123 18.82 2.80 8.16
C LEU A 123 20.23 2.21 8.35
N GLY A 124 21.02 2.07 7.29
CA GLY A 124 22.37 1.52 7.38
C GLY A 124 22.46 0.02 7.70
N THR A 125 21.34 -0.72 7.63
CA THR A 125 21.27 -2.15 7.98
C THR A 125 22.02 -3.01 6.95
N ARG A 126 22.60 -4.17 7.32
CA ARG A 126 23.37 -4.98 6.34
C ARG A 126 22.44 -5.85 5.49
N ILE A 127 22.60 -5.81 4.17
CA ILE A 127 21.86 -6.69 3.25
C ILE A 127 22.42 -8.11 3.36
N LYS A 128 21.60 -9.06 3.79
CA LYS A 128 21.94 -10.49 3.78
C LYS A 128 21.95 -11.03 2.36
N LYS A 129 22.92 -11.87 2.01
CA LYS A 129 23.04 -12.51 0.68
C LYS A 129 21.79 -13.32 0.28
N VAL A 130 21.04 -13.82 1.26
CA VAL A 130 19.77 -14.56 1.06
C VAL A 130 18.73 -13.71 0.31
N HIS A 131 18.73 -12.39 0.47
CA HIS A 131 17.81 -11.51 -0.27
C HIS A 131 18.02 -11.62 -1.78
N LEU A 132 19.25 -11.81 -2.26
CA LEU A 132 19.53 -11.95 -3.68
C LEU A 132 18.82 -13.17 -4.29
N ILE A 133 18.71 -14.27 -3.53
CA ILE A 133 18.00 -15.48 -3.94
C ILE A 133 16.49 -15.19 -4.03
N TYR A 134 15.91 -14.50 -3.03
CA TYR A 134 14.49 -14.13 -3.06
C TYR A 134 14.16 -13.17 -4.22
N VAL A 135 15.05 -12.22 -4.51
CA VAL A 135 14.93 -11.31 -5.65
C VAL A 135 14.92 -12.10 -6.96
N PHE A 136 15.84 -13.05 -7.13
CA PHE A 136 15.88 -13.92 -8.31
C PHE A 136 14.57 -14.71 -8.49
N PHE A 137 14.09 -15.37 -7.44
CA PHE A 137 12.83 -16.13 -7.51
C PHE A 137 11.61 -15.25 -7.76
N ALA A 138 11.55 -14.05 -7.16
CA ALA A 138 10.46 -13.10 -7.39
C ALA A 138 10.44 -12.62 -8.85
N LEU A 139 11.62 -12.28 -9.42
CA LEU A 139 11.74 -11.88 -10.83
C LEU A 139 11.39 -13.03 -11.78
N LEU A 140 11.86 -14.25 -11.49
CA LEU A 140 11.53 -15.43 -12.29
C LEU A 140 10.03 -15.73 -12.27
N GLY A 141 9.39 -15.69 -11.10
CA GLY A 141 7.96 -15.89 -10.96
C GLY A 141 7.15 -14.85 -11.74
N THR A 142 7.50 -13.57 -11.58
CA THR A 142 6.83 -12.51 -12.36
C THR A 142 7.09 -12.66 -13.85
N PHE A 143 8.29 -13.04 -14.29
CA PHE A 143 8.58 -13.29 -15.70
C PHE A 143 7.68 -14.38 -16.30
N LEU A 144 7.56 -15.53 -15.62
CA LEU A 144 6.71 -16.65 -16.06
C LEU A 144 5.23 -16.26 -16.16
N ILE A 145 4.74 -15.42 -15.26
CA ILE A 145 3.34 -14.99 -15.23
C ILE A 145 3.08 -13.86 -16.23
N CYS A 146 4.04 -12.95 -16.37
CA CYS A 146 3.92 -11.82 -17.27
C CYS A 146 4.15 -12.18 -18.73
N ASN A 147 4.62 -13.41 -19.05
CA ASN A 147 4.82 -14.00 -20.37
C ASN A 147 4.44 -13.03 -21.50
N PHE A 148 5.46 -12.33 -21.99
CA PHE A 148 5.39 -11.48 -23.17
C PHE A 148 5.07 -12.32 -24.40
#